data_AF-A0A2P6RTZ3-F1
#
_entry.id   AF-A0A2P6RTZ3-F1
#
_cell.length_a   1.000
_cell.length_b   1.000
_cell.length_c   1.000
_cell.angle_alpha   90.00
_cell.angle_beta   90.00
_cell.angle_gamma   90.00
#
_symmetry.space_group_name_H-M   'P 1'
#
loop_
_entity.id
_entity.type
_entity.pdbx_description
1 polymer ?
#
loop_
_entity_poly.entity_id
_entity_poly.type
_entity_poly.pdbx_seq_one_letter_code
_entity_poly.pdbx_strand_id
1 'polypeptide(L)'
;MELTLVQFYTGKKLVFKAQTFKKLMILRIEEFDELNLMKVESQAMPMLKKLIISRCQGLDSLPWGITGLIQLEELIESDMPDKFIANLQKHSAALEMMQIRVIHSSKTGSNQSSTRFQDFSPSNWHLES
;
A
#
# COMPACT_ATOMS: atom_id res chain seq x y z
N MET A 1 9.53 -6.58 13.55
CA MET A 1 9.63 -5.16 13.92
C MET A 1 8.62 -4.37 13.10
N GLU A 2 7.93 -3.43 13.72
CA GLU A 2 6.87 -2.63 13.11
C GLU A 2 7.18 -1.15 13.24
N LEU A 3 6.81 -0.37 12.23
CA LEU A 3 6.84 1.08 12.22
C LEU A 3 5.47 1.58 11.74
N THR A 4 4.85 2.39 12.58
CA THR A 4 3.56 3.02 12.31
C THR A 4 3.75 4.52 12.32
N LEU A 5 3.42 5.17 11.21
CA LEU A 5 3.45 6.61 11.05
C LEU A 5 2.02 7.11 10.83
N VAL A 6 1.50 7.87 11.79
CA VAL A 6 0.15 8.45 11.76
C VAL A 6 0.28 9.96 11.89
N GLN A 7 -0.26 10.73 10.93
CA GLN A 7 -0.20 12.20 10.91
C GLN A 7 1.21 12.80 11.15
N PHE A 8 2.27 12.03 10.88
CA PHE A 8 3.63 12.38 11.29
C PHE A 8 4.32 13.33 10.28
N TYR A 9 3.78 13.44 9.08
CA TYR A 9 4.43 14.12 7.97
C TYR A 9 3.43 14.95 7.18
N THR A 10 3.70 16.25 7.08
CA THR A 10 2.91 17.22 6.30
C THR A 10 3.56 17.56 4.97
N GLY A 11 4.67 16.91 4.63
CA GLY A 11 5.34 17.15 3.38
C GLY A 11 4.76 16.34 2.22
N LYS A 12 5.14 16.72 1.00
CA LYS A 12 4.63 16.10 -0.21
C LYS A 12 5.35 14.81 -0.60
N LYS A 13 6.56 14.59 -0.08
CA LYS A 13 7.46 13.54 -0.55
C LYS A 13 8.12 12.76 0.59
N LEU A 14 7.75 11.51 0.75
CA LEU A 14 8.36 10.60 1.70
C LEU A 14 9.40 9.71 1.00
N VAL A 15 10.63 9.71 1.49
CA VAL A 15 11.72 8.88 0.94
C VAL A 15 12.31 8.00 2.03
N PHE A 16 12.15 6.69 1.88
CA PHE A 16 12.86 5.70 2.68
C PHE A 16 14.24 5.47 2.04
N LYS A 17 15.27 5.96 2.72
CA LYS A 17 16.65 5.88 2.25
C LYS A 17 17.21 4.47 2.33
N ALA A 18 18.16 4.17 1.44
CA ALA A 18 18.86 2.90 1.45
C ALA A 18 19.47 2.61 2.83
N GLN A 19 19.49 1.34 3.24
CA GLN A 19 20.13 0.86 4.47
C GLN A 19 19.53 1.37 5.81
N THR A 20 18.37 2.03 5.79
CA THR A 20 17.80 2.66 7.01
C THR A 20 17.06 1.66 7.90
N PHE A 21 16.18 0.84 7.33
CA PHE A 21 15.21 0.02 8.06
C PHE A 21 15.44 -1.49 7.83
N LYS A 22 16.68 -1.94 8.10
CA LYS A 22 17.14 -3.30 7.75
C LYS A 22 16.34 -4.46 8.36
N LYS A 23 15.68 -4.25 9.50
CA LYS A 23 14.91 -5.27 10.24
C LYS A 23 13.40 -5.02 10.23
N LEU A 24 12.93 -3.98 9.52
CA LEU A 24 11.52 -3.62 9.50
C LEU A 24 10.72 -4.66 8.72
N MET A 25 9.66 -5.17 9.33
CA MET A 25 8.79 -6.21 8.73
C MET A 25 7.41 -5.68 8.39
N ILE A 26 6.90 -4.71 9.15
CA ILE A 26 5.58 -4.11 8.95
C ILE A 26 5.75 -2.59 8.89
N LEU A 27 5.23 -1.98 7.84
CA LEU A 27 5.14 -0.53 7.69
C LEU A 27 3.68 -0.13 7.55
N ARG A 28 3.22 0.77 8.41
CA ARG A 28 1.90 1.42 8.34
C ARG A 28 2.08 2.92 8.11
N ILE A 29 1.43 3.44 7.07
CA ILE A 29 1.34 4.87 6.75
C ILE A 29 -0.14 5.26 6.77
N GLU A 30 -0.48 6.26 7.56
CA GLU A 30 -1.86 6.62 7.83
C GLU A 30 -2.05 8.13 8.01
N GLU A 31 -3.03 8.71 7.30
CA GLU A 31 -3.37 10.14 7.36
C GLU A 31 -2.26 11.08 6.90
N PHE A 32 -1.75 10.83 5.69
CA PHE A 32 -0.73 11.64 5.03
C PHE A 32 -1.35 12.35 3.83
N ASP A 33 -2.29 13.26 4.06
CA ASP A 33 -3.12 13.84 2.99
C ASP A 33 -2.33 14.67 1.97
N GLU A 34 -1.23 15.30 2.39
CA GLU A 34 -0.36 16.08 1.51
C GLU A 34 0.66 15.22 0.74
N LEU A 35 0.85 13.97 1.12
CA LEU A 35 1.83 13.08 0.52
C LEU A 35 1.39 12.69 -0.89
N ASN A 36 2.15 13.09 -1.90
CA ASN A 36 1.89 12.74 -3.29
C ASN A 36 2.90 11.74 -3.87
N LEU A 37 4.06 11.60 -3.24
CA LEU A 37 5.12 10.71 -3.70
C LEU A 37 5.76 9.98 -2.54
N MET A 38 5.67 8.65 -2.57
CA MET A 38 6.42 7.76 -1.71
C MET A 38 7.51 7.07 -2.54
N LYS A 39 8.75 7.10 -2.06
CA LYS A 39 9.88 6.40 -2.67
C LYS A 39 10.56 5.50 -1.66
N VAL A 40 10.80 4.26 -2.06
CA VAL A 40 11.63 3.30 -1.35
C VAL A 40 12.90 3.10 -2.16
N GLU A 41 14.03 3.54 -1.64
CA GLU A 41 15.32 3.27 -2.26
C GLU A 41 15.70 1.79 -2.08
N SER A 42 16.51 1.26 -3.01
CA SER A 42 16.98 -0.12 -2.94
C SER A 42 17.63 -0.41 -1.58
N GLN A 43 17.33 -1.59 -1.01
CA GLN A 43 17.83 -2.01 0.31
C GLN A 43 17.43 -1.11 1.48
N ALA A 44 16.42 -0.25 1.34
CA ALA A 44 15.90 0.55 2.45
C ALA A 44 15.28 -0.33 3.55
N MET A 45 14.50 -1.34 3.16
CA MET A 45 13.76 -2.23 4.06
C MET A 45 13.66 -3.66 3.48
N PRO A 46 14.79 -4.39 3.40
CA PRO A 46 14.86 -5.69 2.71
C PRO A 46 14.02 -6.81 3.34
N MET A 47 13.56 -6.65 4.58
CA MET A 47 12.75 -7.64 5.31
C MET A 47 11.25 -7.28 5.39
N LEU A 48 10.80 -6.28 4.64
CA LEU A 48 9.42 -5.81 4.71
C LEU A 48 8.48 -6.87 4.15
N LYS A 49 7.56 -7.36 4.99
CA LYS A 49 6.53 -8.35 4.67
C LYS A 49 5.16 -7.76 4.46
N LYS A 50 4.85 -6.67 5.15
CA LYS A 50 3.52 -6.05 5.13
C LYS A 50 3.60 -4.55 4.99
N LEU A 51 2.87 -4.03 4.01
CA LEU A 51 2.68 -2.61 3.77
C LEU A 51 1.21 -2.26 3.94
N ILE A 52 0.90 -1.35 4.85
CA ILE A 52 -0.44 -0.82 5.08
C ILE A 52 -0.43 0.66 4.73
N ILE A 53 -1.27 1.08 3.81
CA ILE A 53 -1.44 2.48 3.44
C ILE A 53 -2.91 2.83 3.58
N SER A 54 -3.23 3.83 4.39
CA SER A 54 -4.62 4.21 4.60
C SER A 54 -4.80 5.71 4.72
N ARG A 55 -5.91 6.24 4.20
CA ARG A 55 -6.26 7.67 4.33
C ARG A 55 -5.13 8.60 3.88
N CYS A 56 -4.51 8.31 2.73
CA CYS A 56 -3.46 9.16 2.15
C CYS A 56 -3.99 9.80 0.87
N GLN A 57 -4.79 10.87 1.02
CA GLN A 57 -5.62 11.39 -0.09
C GLN A 57 -4.83 12.00 -1.25
N GLY A 58 -3.59 12.46 -1.01
CA GLY A 58 -2.71 12.97 -2.06
C GLY A 58 -1.94 11.90 -2.84
N LEU A 59 -1.93 10.65 -2.38
CA LEU A 59 -1.08 9.60 -2.92
C LEU A 59 -1.82 8.83 -4.01
N ASP A 60 -1.56 9.19 -5.27
CA ASP A 60 -2.27 8.65 -6.43
C ASP A 60 -1.68 7.34 -7.00
N SER A 61 -0.49 6.91 -6.55
CA SER A 61 0.21 5.75 -7.11
C SER A 61 0.99 4.94 -6.08
N LEU A 62 1.32 3.70 -6.44
CA LEU A 62 2.21 2.83 -5.66
C LEU A 62 3.56 3.50 -5.33
N PRO A 63 4.19 3.14 -4.19
CA PRO A 63 5.52 3.60 -3.86
C PRO A 63 6.53 3.28 -4.96
N TRP A 64 7.34 4.27 -5.34
CA TRP A 64 8.44 4.04 -6.27
C TRP A 64 9.44 3.09 -5.65
N GLY A 65 9.82 2.04 -6.39
CA GLY A 65 10.71 0.99 -5.88
C GLY A 65 9.98 -0.14 -5.13
N ILE A 66 8.64 -0.21 -5.18
CA ILE A 66 7.87 -1.31 -4.60
C ILE A 66 8.29 -2.68 -5.12
N THR A 67 8.70 -2.78 -6.40
CA THR A 67 9.25 -4.02 -6.99
C THR A 67 10.56 -4.47 -6.35
N GLY A 68 11.28 -3.58 -5.67
CA GLY A 68 12.47 -3.90 -4.89
C GLY A 68 12.18 -4.47 -3.50
N LEU A 69 10.91 -4.52 -3.08
CA LEU A 69 10.47 -5.12 -1.82
C LEU A 69 10.24 -6.62 -2.00
N ILE A 70 11.33 -7.35 -2.21
CA ILE A 70 11.32 -8.77 -2.59
C ILE A 70 10.68 -9.73 -1.57
N GLN A 71 10.50 -9.29 -0.31
CA GLN A 71 9.87 -10.07 0.75
C GLN A 71 8.44 -9.60 1.06
N LEU A 72 7.89 -8.67 0.28
CA LEU A 72 6.55 -8.15 0.50
C LEU A 72 5.53 -9.25 0.20
N GLU A 73 4.72 -9.60 1.18
CA GLU A 73 3.71 -10.65 1.12
C GLU A 73 2.30 -10.05 1.11
N GLU A 74 2.11 -8.90 1.77
CA GLU A 74 0.80 -8.25 1.93
C GLU A 74 0.86 -6.75 1.67
N LEU A 75 -0.03 -6.28 0.79
CA LEU A 75 -0.37 -4.87 0.63
C LEU A 75 -1.82 -4.67 1.03
N ILE A 76 -2.05 -3.85 2.06
CA ILE A 76 -3.39 -3.50 2.49
C ILE A 76 -3.59 -2.01 2.24
N GLU A 77 -4.64 -1.69 1.49
CA GLU A 77 -5.09 -0.33 1.33
C GLU A 77 -6.46 -0.13 2.00
N SER A 78 -6.68 1.06 2.58
CA SER A 78 -8.02 1.44 3.00
C SER A 78 -8.26 2.94 2.89
N ASP A 79 -9.46 3.31 2.42
CA ASP A 79 -9.86 4.72 2.28
C ASP A 79 -8.84 5.55 1.46
N MET A 80 -8.28 4.93 0.42
CA MET A 80 -7.37 5.55 -0.54
C MET A 80 -8.14 6.16 -1.71
N PRO A 81 -7.59 7.17 -2.41
CA PRO A 81 -8.25 7.79 -3.55
C PRO A 81 -8.42 6.81 -4.71
N ASP A 82 -9.53 6.93 -5.47
CA ASP A 82 -9.85 6.05 -6.60
C ASP A 82 -8.70 5.92 -7.63
N LYS A 83 -7.92 6.98 -7.82
CA LYS A 83 -6.74 6.97 -8.68
C LYS A 83 -5.66 6.00 -8.21
N PHE A 84 -5.47 5.89 -6.90
CA PHE A 84 -4.55 4.92 -6.31
C PHE A 84 -5.04 3.49 -6.56
N ILE A 85 -6.33 3.24 -6.36
CA ILE A 85 -6.97 1.94 -6.63
C ILE A 85 -6.84 1.57 -8.11
N ALA A 86 -7.15 2.49 -9.02
CA ALA A 86 -7.01 2.28 -10.46
C ALA A 86 -5.54 1.99 -10.84
N ASN A 87 -4.56 2.66 -10.21
CA ASN A 87 -3.15 2.36 -10.41
C ASN A 87 -2.76 0.98 -9.88
N LEU A 88 -3.27 0.57 -8.72
CA LEU A 88 -3.07 -0.78 -8.19
C LEU A 88 -3.58 -1.83 -9.18
N GLN A 89 -4.81 -1.66 -9.68
CA GLN A 89 -5.43 -2.55 -10.67
C GLN A 89 -4.64 -2.59 -11.98
N LYS A 90 -4.11 -1.45 -12.45
CA LYS A 90 -3.28 -1.42 -13.66
C LYS A 90 -1.97 -2.21 -13.52
N HIS A 91 -1.40 -2.25 -12.31
CA HIS A 91 -0.14 -2.96 -12.03
C HIS A 91 -0.38 -4.35 -11.43
N SER A 92 -1.63 -4.81 -11.44
CA SER A 92 -2.04 -5.98 -10.71
C SER A 92 -1.24 -7.21 -11.14
N ALA A 93 -1.10 -7.46 -12.45
CA ALA A 93 -0.29 -8.55 -13.02
C ALA A 93 1.16 -8.57 -12.48
N ALA A 94 1.80 -7.41 -12.32
CA ALA A 94 3.15 -7.33 -11.77
C ALA A 94 3.19 -7.66 -10.27
N LEU A 95 2.15 -7.28 -9.52
CA LEU A 95 2.01 -7.64 -8.12
C LEU A 95 1.70 -9.14 -7.94
N GLU A 96 0.97 -9.77 -8.87
CA GLU A 96 0.73 -11.22 -8.85
C GLU A 96 2.02 -12.01 -9.07
N MET A 97 2.86 -11.56 -10.00
CA MET A 97 4.19 -12.17 -10.24
C MET A 97 5.06 -12.14 -8.98
N MET A 98 4.82 -11.18 -8.09
CA MET A 98 5.50 -11.04 -6.80
C MET A 98 4.81 -11.82 -5.66
N GLN A 99 3.69 -12.50 -5.93
CA GLN A 99 2.87 -13.21 -4.94
C GLN A 99 2.37 -12.34 -3.78
N ILE A 100 2.23 -11.03 -4.02
CA ILE A 100 1.71 -10.09 -3.03
C ILE A 100 0.19 -10.26 -2.94
N ARG A 101 -0.33 -10.57 -1.75
CA ARG A 101 -1.77 -10.48 -1.47
C ARG A 101 -2.17 -9.01 -1.32
N VAL A 102 -3.05 -8.54 -2.20
CA VAL A 102 -3.62 -7.20 -2.12
C VAL A 102 -5.00 -7.27 -1.50
N ILE A 103 -5.16 -6.64 -0.34
CA ILE A 103 -6.44 -6.57 0.38
C ILE A 103 -6.93 -5.13 0.33
N HIS A 104 -8.10 -4.95 -0.29
CA HIS A 104 -8.80 -3.68 -0.38
C HIS A 104 -9.87 -3.62 0.73
N SER A 105 -9.79 -2.61 1.59
CA SER A 105 -10.83 -2.34 2.58
C SER A 105 -11.56 -1.06 2.18
N SER A 106 -12.64 -1.19 1.41
CA SER A 106 -13.50 -0.06 1.07
C SER A 106 -14.24 0.47 2.30
N LYS A 107 -14.53 1.78 2.30
CA LYS A 107 -15.60 2.33 3.14
C LYS A 107 -16.91 2.20 2.39
N THR A 108 -17.90 1.58 3.04
CA THR A 108 -19.29 1.79 2.68
C THR A 108 -19.62 3.27 2.92
N GLY A 109 -20.26 3.89 1.93
CA GLY A 109 -20.85 5.23 2.10
C GLY A 109 -21.70 5.26 3.36
N SER A 110 -21.67 6.41 4.04
CA SER A 110 -22.39 6.74 5.26
C SER A 110 -23.66 5.91 5.53
N ASN A 111 -23.60 5.15 6.63
CA ASN A 111 -24.66 4.51 7.42
C ASN A 111 -24.62 2.97 7.48
N GLN A 112 -24.17 2.50 8.65
CA GLN A 112 -24.44 1.23 9.34
C GLN A 112 -23.96 -0.08 8.69
N SER A 113 -22.98 -0.69 9.38
CA SER A 113 -22.73 -2.14 9.54
C SER A 113 -22.54 -3.01 8.30
N SER A 114 -21.28 -3.25 7.94
CA SER A 114 -20.64 -4.56 7.70
C SER A 114 -19.40 -4.36 6.83
N THR A 115 -18.21 -4.47 7.40
CA THR A 115 -16.94 -4.41 6.64
C THR A 115 -16.84 -5.67 5.78
N ARG A 116 -17.19 -5.57 4.51
CA ARG A 116 -16.95 -6.64 3.52
C ARG A 116 -15.52 -6.49 3.02
N PHE A 117 -14.63 -7.35 3.50
CA PHE A 117 -13.33 -7.54 2.86
C PHE A 117 -13.58 -8.05 1.43
N GLN A 118 -13.14 -7.31 0.42
CA GLN A 118 -13.09 -7.81 -0.94
C GLN A 118 -11.67 -8.31 -1.20
N ASP A 119 -11.55 -9.62 -1.35
CA ASP A 119 -10.30 -10.27 -1.73
C ASP A 119 -10.12 -10.09 -3.25
N PHE A 120 -9.17 -9.27 -3.66
CA PHE A 120 -8.81 -9.07 -5.06
C PHE A 120 -7.58 -9.89 -5.46
N SER A 121 -7.36 -11.03 -4.79
CA SER A 121 -6.38 -12.01 -5.24
C SER A 121 -6.56 -12.35 -6.73
N PRO A 122 -5.46 -12.65 -7.45
CA PRO A 122 -5.44 -13.04 -8.86
C PRO A 122 -6.59 -13.93 -9.33
N SER A 123 -6.96 -14.87 -8.46
CA SER A 123 -8.02 -15.84 -8.65
C SER A 123 -9.43 -15.27 -8.83
N ASN A 124 -9.68 -14.00 -8.50
CA ASN A 124 -11.03 -13.39 -8.51
C ASN A 124 -11.29 -12.45 -9.70
N TRP A 125 -10.36 -12.28 -10.64
CA TRP A 125 -10.51 -11.32 -11.74
C TRP A 125 -11.37 -11.79 -12.93
N HIS A 126 -11.79 -13.06 -12.95
CA HIS A 126 -12.59 -13.63 -14.03
C HIS A 126 -14.11 -13.63 -13.78
N LEU A 127 -14.58 -13.00 -12.69
CA LEU A 127 -15.98 -13.12 -12.24
C LEU A 127 -16.88 -11.93 -12.56
N GLU A 128 -16.37 -10.88 -13.20
CA GLU A 128 -17.19 -9.75 -13.63
C GLU A 128 -17.04 -9.60 -15.15
N SER A 129 -17.93 -10.28 -15.89
CA SER A 129 -18.20 -10.06 -17.32
C SER A 129 -19.57 -9.42 -17.48
#